data_AF-A0A954S3E8-F1
#
_entry.id   AF-A0A954S3E8-F1
#
_cell.length_a   1.000
_cell.length_b   1.000
_cell.length_c   1.000
_cell.angle_alpha   90.00
_cell.angle_beta   90.00
_cell.angle_gamma   90.00
#
_symmetry.space_group_name_H-M   'P 1'
#
loop_
_entity.id
_entity.type
_entity.pdbx_description
1 polymer ?
#
loop_
_entity_poly.entity_id
_entity_poly.type
_entity_poly.pdbx_seq_one_letter_code
_entity_poly.pdbx_strand_id
1 'polypeptide(L)'
;WVEPDLDHGLGMEMPTLRDQPSEGTLLSNLTYFLSRIAFRDQRNFPELESNTESISQLVREYPYQSLAIQRVAERVTILEGRRRGTEVEIRSDFVAFPNPPHETTGTDHLLVYSVINGPRLGSQLITAFGVATEFVNSATSPKNLGENVEIRARFNSYIEGLTGHTVPGYRWVET
;
A
#
# COMPACT_ATOMS: atom_id res chain seq x y z
N TRP A 1 8.92 -6.67 -10.28
CA TRP A 1 8.32 -6.32 -11.60
C TRP A 1 7.14 -7.24 -11.75
N VAL A 2 5.96 -6.67 -12.05
CA VAL A 2 4.61 -7.20 -11.73
C VAL A 2 4.54 -8.73 -11.86
N GLU A 3 4.19 -9.40 -10.76
CA GLU A 3 3.84 -10.83 -10.83
C GLU A 3 2.72 -10.98 -11.87
N PRO A 4 2.88 -11.88 -12.86
CA PRO A 4 1.90 -12.05 -13.94
C PRO A 4 0.49 -12.41 -13.42
N ASP A 5 0.40 -12.79 -12.15
CA ASP A 5 -0.79 -13.24 -11.48
C ASP A 5 -1.56 -12.12 -10.75
N LEU A 6 -1.12 -10.86 -10.80
CA LEU A 6 -1.83 -9.76 -10.14
C LEU A 6 -3.26 -9.58 -10.69
N ASP A 7 -3.43 -9.52 -12.02
CA ASP A 7 -4.77 -9.42 -12.64
C ASP A 7 -5.65 -10.62 -12.24
N HIS A 8 -5.10 -11.84 -12.28
CA HIS A 8 -5.81 -13.05 -11.91
C HIS A 8 -6.21 -13.05 -10.43
N GLY A 9 -5.25 -12.76 -9.56
CA GLY A 9 -5.38 -12.57 -8.13
C GLY A 9 -6.56 -11.67 -7.77
N LEU A 10 -6.66 -10.55 -8.49
CA LEU A 10 -7.68 -9.51 -8.31
C LEU A 10 -9.00 -9.79 -9.06
N GLY A 11 -9.09 -10.88 -9.83
CA GLY A 11 -10.29 -11.23 -10.60
C GLY A 11 -10.54 -10.34 -11.82
N MET A 12 -9.49 -9.73 -12.37
CA MET A 12 -9.59 -8.96 -13.62
C MET A 12 -9.53 -9.90 -14.82
N GLU A 13 -10.52 -9.80 -15.72
CA GLU A 13 -10.64 -10.69 -16.88
C GLU A 13 -9.66 -10.36 -18.02
N MET A 14 -9.19 -9.12 -18.09
CA MET A 14 -8.26 -8.65 -19.13
C MET A 14 -6.95 -8.17 -18.51
N PRO A 15 -5.81 -8.34 -19.22
CA PRO A 15 -4.51 -7.88 -18.72
C PRO A 15 -4.47 -6.36 -18.71
N THR A 16 -4.66 -5.75 -17.55
CA THR A 16 -4.61 -4.28 -17.38
C THR A 16 -3.44 -3.85 -16.51
N LEU A 17 -2.93 -4.76 -15.68
CA LEU A 17 -1.79 -4.56 -14.79
C LEU A 17 -0.55 -5.33 -15.26
N ARG A 18 -0.51 -5.71 -16.54
CA ARG A 18 0.64 -6.34 -17.22
C ARG A 18 1.43 -5.34 -18.07
N ASP A 19 2.60 -5.79 -18.55
CA ASP A 19 3.53 -5.01 -19.39
C ASP A 19 2.92 -4.53 -20.72
N GLN A 20 1.90 -5.22 -21.23
CA GLN A 20 1.16 -4.85 -22.44
C GLN A 20 -0.34 -4.74 -22.16
N PRO A 21 -0.80 -3.66 -21.50
CA PRO A 21 -2.22 -3.49 -21.20
C PRO A 21 -3.02 -3.19 -22.46
N SER A 22 -4.28 -3.64 -22.52
CA SER A 22 -5.18 -3.34 -23.64
C SER A 22 -5.61 -1.87 -23.69
N GLU A 23 -5.61 -1.18 -22.55
CA GLU A 23 -5.95 0.23 -22.39
C GLU A 23 -5.07 0.90 -21.33
N GLY A 24 -4.79 2.19 -21.52
CA GLY A 24 -3.92 2.95 -20.63
C GLY A 24 -2.45 2.51 -20.72
N THR A 25 -1.68 2.77 -19.67
CA THR A 25 -0.31 2.27 -19.54
C THR A 25 -0.17 1.46 -18.26
N LEU A 26 0.79 0.52 -18.22
CA LEU A 26 1.05 -0.26 -17.00
C LEU A 26 1.26 0.65 -15.79
N LEU A 27 2.10 1.67 -15.96
CA LEU A 27 2.42 2.60 -14.87
C LEU A 27 1.19 3.38 -14.42
N SER A 28 0.39 3.92 -15.34
CA SER A 28 -0.81 4.69 -14.99
C SER A 28 -1.86 3.80 -14.31
N ASN A 29 -2.16 2.64 -14.90
CA ASN A 29 -3.13 1.68 -14.38
C ASN A 29 -2.75 1.18 -12.98
N LEU A 30 -1.50 0.74 -12.80
CA LEU A 30 -1.01 0.24 -11.51
C LEU A 30 -0.98 1.34 -10.46
N THR A 31 -0.49 2.54 -10.82
CA THR A 31 -0.44 3.67 -9.88
C THR A 31 -1.85 4.08 -9.44
N TYR A 32 -2.81 4.15 -10.36
CA TYR A 32 -4.20 4.46 -10.04
C TYR A 32 -4.80 3.40 -9.12
N PHE A 33 -4.68 2.13 -9.49
CA PHE A 33 -5.20 1.00 -8.72
C PHE A 33 -4.68 0.98 -7.29
N LEU A 34 -3.36 1.06 -7.12
CA LEU A 34 -2.71 1.04 -5.81
C LEU A 34 -3.04 2.28 -4.98
N SER A 35 -3.18 3.45 -5.61
CA SER A 35 -3.55 4.68 -4.90
C SER A 35 -4.99 4.64 -4.38
N ARG A 36 -5.91 4.05 -5.15
CA ARG A 36 -7.30 3.82 -4.71
C ARG A 36 -7.38 2.91 -3.48
N ILE A 37 -6.43 1.97 -3.32
CA ILE A 37 -6.29 1.13 -2.11
C ILE A 37 -5.66 1.92 -0.96
N ALA A 38 -4.49 2.51 -1.19
CA ALA A 38 -3.69 3.19 -0.17
C ALA A 38 -4.40 4.39 0.46
N PHE A 39 -5.21 5.11 -0.33
CA PHE A 39 -5.87 6.34 0.09
C PHE A 39 -7.40 6.21 0.16
N ARG A 40 -7.92 4.99 0.37
CA ARG A 40 -9.37 4.71 0.42
C ARG A 40 -10.15 5.51 1.49
N ASP A 41 -9.46 5.97 2.54
CA ASP A 41 -10.00 6.77 3.63
C ASP A 41 -10.01 8.28 3.33
N GLN A 42 -9.39 8.71 2.23
CA GLN A 42 -9.34 10.12 1.83
C GLN A 42 -10.48 10.44 0.88
N ARG A 43 -11.35 11.39 1.27
CA ARG A 43 -12.57 11.72 0.51
C ARG A 43 -12.31 12.37 -0.85
N ASN A 44 -11.17 13.05 -1.02
CA ASN A 44 -10.80 13.74 -2.24
C ASN A 44 -9.31 13.55 -2.48
N PHE A 45 -8.97 12.93 -3.62
CA PHE A 45 -7.60 12.84 -4.11
C PHE A 45 -7.57 13.42 -5.53
N PRO A 46 -7.61 14.76 -5.67
CA PRO A 46 -7.77 15.43 -6.97
C PRO A 46 -6.73 14.99 -8.01
N GLU A 47 -5.54 14.62 -7.55
CA GLU A 47 -4.44 14.12 -8.37
C GLU A 47 -4.82 12.82 -9.09
N LEU A 48 -5.59 11.92 -8.45
CA LEU A 48 -6.08 10.69 -9.08
C LEU A 48 -7.16 10.98 -10.13
N GLU A 49 -8.00 11.98 -9.89
CA GLU A 49 -9.10 12.33 -10.80
C GLU A 49 -8.60 13.05 -12.06
N SER A 50 -7.49 13.79 -11.96
CA SER A 50 -6.97 14.64 -13.04
C SER A 50 -6.51 13.90 -14.30
N ASN A 51 -6.23 12.60 -14.25
CA ASN A 51 -5.65 11.82 -15.35
C ASN A 51 -6.43 10.54 -15.69
N THR A 52 -7.71 10.49 -15.32
CA THR A 52 -8.57 9.29 -15.48
C THR A 52 -8.74 8.84 -16.93
N GLU A 53 -8.62 9.72 -17.91
CA GLU A 53 -8.68 9.37 -19.34
C GLU A 53 -7.53 8.45 -19.79
N SER A 54 -6.40 8.47 -19.09
CA SER A 54 -5.24 7.62 -19.37
C SER A 54 -5.27 6.25 -18.67
N ILE A 55 -6.34 5.99 -17.90
CA ILE A 55 -6.52 4.78 -17.09
C ILE A 55 -7.54 3.87 -17.77
N SER A 56 -7.22 2.58 -17.86
CA SER A 56 -8.16 1.58 -18.36
C SER A 56 -9.53 1.68 -17.66
N GLN A 57 -10.60 1.53 -18.43
CA GLN A 57 -11.96 1.54 -17.89
C GLN A 57 -12.14 0.49 -16.79
N LEU A 58 -11.61 -0.73 -17.00
CA LEU A 58 -11.66 -1.81 -16.00
C LEU A 58 -11.02 -1.42 -14.67
N VAL A 59 -9.89 -0.70 -14.70
CA VAL A 59 -9.21 -0.25 -13.48
C VAL A 59 -9.99 0.86 -12.79
N ARG A 60 -10.64 1.76 -13.54
CA ARG A 60 -11.48 2.82 -12.96
C ARG A 60 -12.74 2.27 -12.30
N GLU A 61 -13.38 1.31 -12.94
CA GLU A 61 -14.65 0.71 -12.53
C GLU A 61 -14.47 -0.51 -11.60
N TYR A 62 -13.23 -0.88 -11.28
CA TYR A 62 -12.94 -1.98 -10.37
C TYR A 62 -13.68 -1.79 -9.03
N PRO A 63 -14.29 -2.84 -8.45
CA PRO A 63 -15.10 -2.72 -7.24
C PRO A 63 -14.21 -2.62 -5.98
N TYR A 64 -13.46 -1.52 -5.82
CA TYR A 64 -12.53 -1.34 -4.70
C TYR A 64 -13.18 -1.50 -3.31
N GLN A 65 -14.48 -1.22 -3.18
CA GLN A 65 -15.20 -1.35 -1.90
C GLN A 65 -15.46 -2.81 -1.51
N SER A 66 -15.38 -3.76 -2.44
CA SER A 66 -15.53 -5.19 -2.13
C SER A 66 -14.21 -5.88 -1.77
N LEU A 67 -13.08 -5.15 -1.81
CA LEU A 67 -11.80 -5.70 -1.41
C LEU A 67 -11.77 -5.96 0.11
N ALA A 68 -11.36 -7.16 0.49
CA ALA A 68 -11.05 -7.48 1.88
C ALA A 68 -9.64 -6.94 2.19
N ILE A 69 -9.57 -5.81 2.89
CA ILE A 69 -8.32 -5.14 3.19
C ILE A 69 -8.11 -5.04 4.70
N GLN A 70 -6.97 -5.53 5.18
CA GLN A 70 -6.50 -5.29 6.54
C GLN A 70 -5.34 -4.30 6.49
N ARG A 71 -5.42 -3.21 7.27
CA ARG A 71 -4.36 -2.20 7.29
C ARG A 71 -3.60 -2.27 8.60
N VAL A 72 -2.27 -2.32 8.51
CA VAL A 72 -1.38 -2.01 9.63
C VAL A 72 -0.89 -0.59 9.44
N ALA A 73 -1.17 0.27 10.41
CA ALA A 73 -0.71 1.64 10.43
C ALA A 73 0.32 1.83 11.56
N GLU A 74 1.37 2.56 11.25
CA GLU A 74 2.53 2.80 12.11
C GLU A 74 2.80 4.31 12.15
N ARG A 75 2.77 4.91 13.35
CA ARG A 75 3.00 6.34 13.53
C ARG A 75 4.27 6.57 14.33
N VAL A 76 5.13 7.44 13.82
CA VAL A 76 6.37 7.87 14.48
C VAL A 76 6.48 9.39 14.48
N THR A 77 7.13 9.93 15.49
CA THR A 77 7.57 11.33 15.50
C THR A 77 9.09 11.37 15.32
N ILE A 78 9.54 11.94 14.21
CA ILE A 78 10.95 12.09 13.87
C ILE A 78 11.44 13.43 14.38
N LEU A 79 12.43 13.44 15.26
CA LEU A 79 12.96 14.67 15.87
C LEU A 79 14.03 15.32 14.98
N GLU A 80 13.80 16.57 14.58
CA GLU A 80 14.76 17.37 13.80
C GLU A 80 15.54 18.33 14.72
N GLY A 81 16.50 17.79 15.47
CA GLY A 81 17.33 18.57 16.39
C GLY A 81 16.52 19.23 17.51
N ARG A 82 16.54 20.56 17.61
CA ARG A 82 15.78 21.34 18.61
C ARG A 82 14.35 21.74 18.15
N ARG A 83 13.93 21.32 16.95
CA ARG A 83 12.63 21.69 16.38
C ARG A 83 11.53 20.71 16.80
N ARG A 84 10.28 21.12 16.56
CA ARG A 84 9.10 20.25 16.66
C ARG A 84 9.28 19.07 15.71
N GLY A 85 9.07 17.85 16.19
CA GLY A 85 9.21 16.64 15.38
C GLY A 85 8.18 16.57 14.24
N THR A 86 8.56 15.88 13.17
CA THR A 86 7.71 15.59 12.02
C THR A 86 6.99 14.26 12.27
N GLU A 87 5.66 14.28 12.24
CA GLU A 87 4.87 13.06 12.34
C GLU A 87 4.81 12.37 10.97
N VAL A 88 5.10 11.07 10.97
CA VAL A 88 5.04 10.21 9.80
C VAL A 88 4.13 9.03 10.11
N GLU A 89 3.20 8.75 9.20
CA GLU A 89 2.36 7.55 9.24
C GLU A 89 2.74 6.64 8.08
N ILE A 90 3.13 5.42 8.39
CA ILE A 90 3.44 4.36 7.43
C ILE A 90 2.25 3.40 7.43
N ARG A 91 1.76 3.05 6.24
CA ARG A 91 0.63 2.15 6.07
C ARG A 91 1.03 0.93 5.25
N SER A 92 0.67 -0.24 5.75
CA SER A 92 0.75 -1.52 5.05
C SER A 92 -0.68 -2.04 4.88
N ASP A 93 -1.22 -1.91 3.68
CA ASP A 93 -2.52 -2.46 3.30
C ASP A 93 -2.34 -3.87 2.74
N PHE A 94 -2.92 -4.86 3.40
CA PHE A 94 -2.96 -6.26 2.96
C PHE A 94 -4.30 -6.54 2.31
N VAL A 95 -4.32 -6.66 0.99
CA VAL A 95 -5.51 -6.95 0.20
C VAL A 95 -5.54 -8.44 -0.10
N ALA A 96 -6.52 -9.18 0.42
CA ALA A 96 -6.68 -10.58 0.07
C ALA A 96 -7.03 -10.72 -1.42
N PHE A 97 -6.36 -11.62 -2.14
CA PHE A 97 -6.71 -11.92 -3.52
C PHE A 97 -8.04 -12.71 -3.55
N PRO A 98 -9.10 -12.22 -4.23
CA PRO A 98 -10.32 -12.98 -4.41
C PRO A 98 -10.10 -14.35 -5.07
N ASN A 99 -9.13 -14.43 -5.99
CA ASN A 99 -8.75 -15.66 -6.68
C ASN A 99 -7.23 -15.87 -6.49
N PRO A 100 -6.77 -16.37 -5.32
CA PRO A 100 -5.35 -16.47 -5.05
C PRO A 100 -4.64 -17.27 -6.15
N PRO A 101 -3.45 -16.82 -6.61
CA PRO A 101 -2.64 -17.57 -7.55
C PRO A 101 -2.47 -19.02 -7.09
N HIS A 102 -2.46 -19.98 -8.02
CA HIS A 102 -2.29 -21.40 -7.69
C HIS A 102 -1.08 -21.64 -6.76
N GLU A 103 -1.17 -22.69 -5.93
CA GLU A 103 -0.35 -23.07 -4.77
C GLU A 103 1.19 -22.90 -4.88
N THR A 104 1.74 -22.68 -6.07
CA THR A 104 3.18 -22.60 -6.32
C THR A 104 3.87 -21.35 -5.77
N THR A 105 3.19 -20.21 -5.60
CA THR A 105 3.85 -18.97 -5.11
C THR A 105 3.70 -18.75 -3.62
N GLY A 106 2.66 -19.32 -2.99
CA GLY A 106 2.31 -19.03 -1.60
C GLY A 106 1.90 -17.56 -1.35
N THR A 107 1.61 -16.78 -2.40
CA THR A 107 1.17 -15.39 -2.29
C THR A 107 -0.35 -15.33 -2.38
N ASP A 108 -1.01 -14.93 -1.30
CA ASP A 108 -2.47 -14.87 -1.19
C ASP A 108 -2.99 -13.47 -0.85
N HIS A 109 -2.07 -12.53 -0.58
CA HIS A 109 -2.38 -11.12 -0.38
C HIS A 109 -1.48 -10.25 -1.26
N LEU A 110 -2.01 -9.10 -1.67
CA LEU A 110 -1.23 -7.98 -2.16
C LEU A 110 -0.90 -7.05 -0.99
N LEU A 111 0.38 -6.83 -0.71
CA LEU A 111 0.81 -5.73 0.15
C LEU A 111 0.89 -4.44 -0.67
N VAL A 112 0.24 -3.38 -0.22
CA VAL A 112 0.40 -2.01 -0.70
C VAL A 112 1.00 -1.17 0.43
N TYR A 113 2.21 -0.64 0.22
CA TYR A 113 2.95 0.11 1.22
C TYR A 113 3.02 1.59 0.84
N SER A 114 2.55 2.45 1.76
CA SER A 114 2.48 3.90 1.56
C SER A 114 2.93 4.67 2.81
N VAL A 115 3.29 5.93 2.60
CA VAL A 115 3.78 6.83 3.65
C VAL A 115 3.05 8.16 3.55
N ILE A 116 2.63 8.68 4.70
CA ILE A 116 1.95 9.97 4.84
C ILE A 116 2.83 10.86 5.71
N ASN A 117 3.37 11.91 5.11
CA ASN A 117 4.35 12.81 5.73
C ASN A 117 3.71 14.17 6.07
N GLY A 118 2.87 14.18 7.10
CA GLY A 118 2.20 15.39 7.59
C GLY A 118 1.43 16.19 6.51
N PRO A 119 1.00 17.42 6.82
CA PRO A 119 0.17 18.22 5.91
C PRO A 119 0.93 18.85 4.73
N ARG A 120 2.26 18.75 4.67
CA ARG A 120 3.09 19.49 3.70
C ARG A 120 3.69 18.66 2.58
N LEU A 121 3.90 17.36 2.78
CA LEU A 121 4.62 16.51 1.82
C LEU A 121 3.70 15.53 1.07
N GLY A 122 2.40 15.55 1.37
CA GLY A 122 1.41 14.69 0.73
C GLY A 122 1.57 13.22 1.11
N SER A 123 0.71 12.39 0.53
CA SER A 123 0.79 10.94 0.68
C SER A 123 1.60 10.36 -0.50
N GLN A 124 2.52 9.44 -0.21
CA GLN A 124 3.40 8.81 -1.20
C GLN A 124 3.18 7.30 -1.22
N LEU A 125 2.81 6.77 -2.38
CA LEU A 125 2.85 5.34 -2.64
C LEU A 125 4.31 4.94 -2.92
N ILE A 126 4.81 3.90 -2.26
CA ILE A 126 6.22 3.51 -2.40
C ILE A 126 6.35 2.18 -3.14
N THR A 127 5.55 1.17 -2.80
CA THR A 127 5.68 -0.14 -3.44
C THR A 127 4.46 -1.04 -3.21
N ALA A 128 4.31 -2.05 -4.04
CA ALA A 128 3.36 -3.14 -3.85
C ALA A 128 3.89 -4.47 -4.41
N PHE A 129 3.57 -5.58 -3.75
CA PHE A 129 3.94 -6.94 -4.16
C PHE A 129 3.15 -8.00 -3.40
N GLY A 130 3.12 -9.24 -3.93
CA GLY A 130 2.46 -10.37 -3.29
C GLY A 130 3.16 -10.80 -1.99
N VAL A 131 2.37 -11.16 -0.98
CA VAL A 131 2.84 -11.72 0.31
C VAL A 131 1.96 -12.89 0.73
N ALA A 132 2.50 -13.76 1.58
CA ALA A 132 1.81 -14.92 2.13
C ALA A 132 0.99 -14.57 3.39
N THR A 133 -0.03 -15.36 3.71
CA THR A 133 -0.86 -15.19 4.91
C THR A 133 -0.02 -15.19 6.19
N GLU A 134 1.06 -15.95 6.27
CA GLU A 134 1.97 -15.95 7.44
C GLU A 134 2.60 -14.58 7.67
N PHE A 135 2.90 -13.84 6.59
CA PHE A 135 3.42 -12.48 6.68
C PHE A 135 2.35 -11.53 7.25
N VAL A 136 1.11 -11.64 6.76
CA VAL A 136 -0.04 -10.85 7.24
C VAL A 136 -0.32 -11.13 8.72
N ASN A 137 -0.40 -12.41 9.10
CA ASN A 137 -0.61 -12.85 10.48
C ASN A 137 0.50 -12.37 11.43
N SER A 138 1.75 -12.37 10.96
CA SER A 138 2.87 -11.84 11.73
C SER A 138 2.76 -10.33 11.92
N ALA A 139 2.47 -9.59 10.84
CA ALA A 139 2.34 -8.13 10.86
C ALA A 139 1.18 -7.64 11.73
N THR A 140 0.11 -8.42 11.81
CA THR A 140 -1.13 -8.08 12.53
C THR A 140 -1.23 -8.74 13.91
N SER A 141 -0.20 -9.52 14.30
CA SER A 141 -0.16 -10.20 15.58
C SER A 141 -0.26 -9.21 16.74
N PRO A 142 -1.14 -9.42 17.74
CA PRO A 142 -1.32 -8.49 18.87
C PRO A 142 -0.03 -8.16 19.63
N LYS A 143 0.94 -9.08 19.66
CA LYS A 143 2.26 -8.87 20.31
C LYS A 143 3.12 -7.78 19.63
N ASN A 144 2.80 -7.42 18.38
CA ASN A 144 3.52 -6.47 17.56
C ASN A 144 2.82 -5.10 17.49
N LEU A 145 1.71 -4.92 18.22
CA LEU A 145 0.88 -3.71 18.23
C LEU A 145 1.04 -2.94 19.55
N GLY A 146 0.59 -1.69 19.55
CA GLY A 146 0.61 -0.82 20.73
C GLY A 146 1.69 0.26 20.67
N GLU A 147 2.00 0.81 21.85
CA GLU A 147 3.01 1.87 22.03
C GLU A 147 4.44 1.33 22.15
N ASN A 148 5.42 2.19 21.92
CA ASN A 148 6.85 1.91 22.01
C ASN A 148 7.32 0.74 21.14
N VAL A 149 6.61 0.49 20.04
CA VAL A 149 7.02 -0.50 19.04
C VAL A 149 8.13 0.10 18.18
N GLU A 150 9.16 -0.70 17.93
CA GLU A 150 10.24 -0.37 17.01
C GLU A 150 9.73 -0.26 15.57
N ILE A 151 9.74 0.96 15.03
CA ILE A 151 9.31 1.27 13.66
C ILE A 151 10.52 1.72 12.84
N ARG A 152 10.61 1.21 11.61
CA ARG A 152 11.66 1.54 10.64
C ARG A 152 11.07 1.59 9.24
N ALA A 153 11.70 2.34 8.35
CA ALA A 153 11.40 2.31 6.92
C ALA A 153 11.63 0.90 6.35
N ARG A 154 10.68 0.38 5.56
CA ARG A 154 10.76 -0.94 4.91
C ARG A 154 10.73 -0.82 3.38
N PHE A 155 11.07 -1.91 2.69
CA PHE A 155 10.87 -2.07 1.24
C PHE A 155 11.48 -0.95 0.38
N ASN A 156 12.70 -0.53 0.74
CA ASN A 156 13.43 0.55 0.08
C ASN A 156 12.75 1.93 0.15
N SER A 157 11.80 2.13 1.07
CA SER A 157 11.28 3.47 1.37
C SER A 157 12.38 4.36 1.92
N TYR A 158 12.46 5.59 1.39
CA TYR A 158 13.29 6.64 1.95
C TYR A 158 12.40 7.63 2.70
N ILE A 159 12.59 7.67 4.02
CA ILE A 159 11.98 8.63 4.94
C ILE A 159 13.14 9.31 5.68
N GLU A 160 13.26 10.63 5.55
CA GLU A 160 14.29 11.42 6.22
C GLU A 160 14.20 11.22 7.74
N GLY A 161 15.33 10.93 8.40
CA GLY A 161 15.40 10.67 9.84
C GLY A 161 14.90 9.31 10.32
N LEU A 162 14.34 8.47 9.44
CA LEU A 162 13.93 7.10 9.76
C LEU A 162 14.70 6.04 8.94
N THR A 163 15.16 6.37 7.74
CA THR A 163 15.91 5.42 6.89
C THR A 163 17.25 5.07 7.51
N GLY A 164 17.51 3.76 7.71
CA GLY A 164 18.72 3.28 8.40
C GLY A 164 18.63 3.34 9.93
N HIS A 165 17.49 3.78 10.48
CA HIS A 165 17.25 3.91 11.90
C HIS A 165 15.96 3.20 12.32
N THR A 166 15.81 3.02 13.63
CA THR A 166 14.59 2.53 14.25
C THR A 166 14.17 3.54 15.30
N VAL A 167 12.89 3.90 15.31
CA VAL A 167 12.32 4.90 16.22
C VAL A 167 11.15 4.25 16.95
N PRO A 168 11.03 4.41 18.28
CA PRO A 168 9.84 3.95 19.00
C PRO A 168 8.61 4.75 18.53
N GLY A 169 7.51 4.05 18.29
CA GLY A 169 6.25 4.70 17.96
C GLY A 169 5.04 3.83 18.27
N TYR A 170 3.95 4.08 17.56
CA TYR A 170 2.66 3.42 17.79
C TYR A 170 2.26 2.61 16.57
N ARG A 171 1.87 1.34 16.76
CA ARG A 171 1.37 0.46 15.69
C ARG A 171 -0.03 -0.04 16.02
N TRP A 172 -0.94 0.03 15.06
CA TRP A 172 -2.31 -0.48 15.20
C TRP A 172 -2.80 -1.14 13.92
N VAL A 173 -3.93 -1.84 14.03
CA VAL A 173 -4.63 -2.46 12.90
C VAL A 173 -5.95 -1.72 12.66
N GLU A 174 -6.24 -1.43 11.41
CA GLU A 174 -7.53 -0.94 10.94
C GLU A 174 -8.18 -2.02 10.07
N THR A 175 -9.46 -2.27 10.30
CA THR A 175 -10.31 -3.21 9.56
C THR A 175 -11.34 -2.45 8.76
#